data_AF-A0AAV1YQB7-F1
#
_entry.id   AF-A0AAV1YQB7-F1
#
_cell.length_a   1.000
_cell.length_b   1.000
_cell.length_c   1.000
_cell.angle_alpha   90.00
_cell.angle_beta   90.00
_cell.angle_gamma   90.00
#
_symmetry.space_group_name_H-M   'P 1'
#
loop_
_entity.id
_entity.type
_entity.pdbx_description
1 polymer ?
#
loop_
_entity_poly.entity_id
_entity_poly.type
_entity_poly.pdbx_seq_one_letter_code
_entity_poly.pdbx_strand_id
1 'polypeptide(L)'
;MDCNSNSKINNPPKELFEPGAARFGNFINYYTFNSVSKRLQKIPSNLVLSFQRDTVLCLDIGCNSGELTQGLYSHLTKNLESNVEVYIMGIDLDETLITRCKESNIYEGHVTYQQMDIMSNSSILQLELFLQKYNRTEFDLITCFSTTMWIHLNHGDTGLNSFLQVISKLGKFLLLEPQEWKSYKSALRRMTRLNREAFTLEKLKTRDIVHHLLQVLAQYGKDKHQCFGETSWGRSLFLFQEKI
;
A
#
# COMPACT_ATOMS: atom_id res chain seq x y z
N MET A 1 62.14 14.36 1.03
CA MET A 1 61.35 14.72 2.21
C MET A 1 59.91 14.73 1.76
N ASP A 2 59.21 13.69 2.14
CA ASP A 2 57.98 13.23 1.48
C ASP A 2 56.76 14.07 1.83
N CYS A 3 55.97 14.34 0.80
CA CYS A 3 54.62 14.87 0.91
C CYS A 3 53.70 13.79 1.49
N ASN A 4 52.97 14.09 2.56
CA ASN A 4 51.80 13.27 2.92
C ASN A 4 50.72 14.13 3.60
N SER A 5 49.83 14.68 2.77
CA SER A 5 48.60 15.34 3.18
C SER A 5 47.50 14.30 3.38
N ASN A 6 47.28 13.85 4.62
CA ASN A 6 46.14 13.02 4.97
C ASN A 6 44.89 13.88 5.17
N SER A 7 44.15 14.13 4.09
CA SER A 7 42.78 14.65 4.16
C SER A 7 41.83 13.52 4.57
N LYS A 8 41.42 13.51 5.85
CA LYS A 8 40.33 12.65 6.32
C LYS A 8 39.04 13.09 5.64
N ILE A 9 38.53 12.26 4.72
CA ILE A 9 37.20 12.41 4.14
C ILE A 9 36.19 12.13 5.24
N ASN A 10 35.58 13.18 5.78
CA ASN A 10 34.44 13.07 6.69
C ASN A 10 33.21 12.70 5.85
N ASN A 11 32.94 11.40 5.72
CA ASN A 11 31.61 10.96 5.30
C ASN A 11 30.59 11.43 6.36
N PRO A 12 29.46 12.03 5.97
CA PRO A 12 28.39 12.31 6.91
C PRO A 12 27.95 10.98 7.55
N PRO A 13 27.60 10.98 8.86
CA PRO A 13 27.13 9.77 9.50
C PRO A 13 25.94 9.23 8.71
N LYS A 14 26.04 7.99 8.20
CA LYS A 14 24.88 7.23 7.75
C LYS A 14 23.91 7.27 8.92
N GLU A 15 22.74 7.91 8.74
CA GLU A 15 21.69 7.85 9.74
C GLU A 15 21.47 6.38 10.09
N LEU A 16 21.76 6.02 11.34
CA LEU A 16 21.56 4.66 11.82
C LEU A 16 20.08 4.34 11.63
N PHE A 17 19.79 3.35 10.79
CA PHE A 17 18.44 2.84 10.62
C PHE A 17 17.95 2.33 11.98
N GLU A 18 17.07 3.10 12.63
CA GLU A 18 16.43 2.71 13.88
C GLU A 18 15.05 2.11 13.56
N PRO A 19 14.81 0.82 13.86
CA PRO A 19 13.63 0.06 13.42
C PRO A 19 12.25 0.54 13.97
N GLY A 20 12.15 1.76 14.51
CA GLY A 20 10.91 2.35 15.02
C GLY A 20 10.55 3.73 14.46
N ALA A 21 11.42 4.39 13.70
CA ALA A 21 11.23 5.78 13.25
C ALA A 21 10.47 5.93 11.92
N ALA A 22 9.91 4.83 11.38
CA ALA A 22 9.34 4.72 10.04
C ALA A 22 8.33 5.85 9.70
N ARG A 23 8.83 6.94 9.10
CA ARG A 23 8.08 8.15 8.72
C ARG A 23 6.98 7.83 7.70
N PHE A 24 7.24 6.87 6.83
CA PHE A 24 6.31 6.41 5.80
C PHE A 24 5.59 5.11 6.17
N GLY A 25 5.78 4.61 7.41
CA GLY A 25 5.16 3.37 7.85
C GLY A 25 5.84 2.09 7.40
N ASN A 26 7.02 2.18 6.81
CA ASN A 26 7.93 1.10 6.40
C ASN A 26 8.54 0.33 7.60
N PHE A 27 7.69 -0.20 8.50
CA PHE A 27 8.14 -1.01 9.64
C PHE A 27 8.57 -2.39 9.16
N ILE A 28 9.77 -2.83 9.55
CA ILE A 28 10.29 -4.17 9.21
C ILE A 28 9.44 -5.30 9.80
N ASN A 29 8.90 -5.12 11.01
CA ASN A 29 8.15 -6.16 11.74
C ASN A 29 6.64 -5.90 11.71
N TYR A 30 6.11 -5.32 10.63
CA TYR A 30 4.70 -4.90 10.58
C TYR A 30 3.74 -6.06 10.84
N TYR A 31 4.00 -7.23 10.24
CA TYR A 31 3.12 -8.40 10.33
C TYR A 31 3.29 -9.23 11.61
N THR A 32 4.31 -8.98 12.43
CA THR A 32 4.43 -9.57 13.77
C THR A 32 3.26 -9.16 14.67
N PHE A 33 2.73 -7.95 14.49
CA PHE A 33 1.63 -7.42 15.30
C PHE A 33 0.29 -7.36 14.55
N ASN A 34 0.33 -7.34 13.21
CA ASN A 34 -0.86 -7.23 12.35
C ASN A 34 -0.99 -8.50 11.51
N SER A 35 -1.57 -9.55 12.09
CA SER A 35 -1.67 -10.89 11.48
C SER A 35 -2.28 -10.86 10.07
N VAL A 36 -1.54 -11.42 9.11
CA VAL A 36 -1.97 -11.64 7.72
C VAL A 36 -3.27 -12.45 7.68
N SER A 37 -3.31 -13.62 8.34
CA SER A 37 -4.47 -14.51 8.32
C SER A 37 -5.73 -13.85 8.86
N LYS A 38 -5.63 -13.09 9.96
CA LYS A 38 -6.80 -12.40 10.54
C LYS A 38 -7.38 -11.33 9.62
N ARG A 39 -6.53 -10.68 8.81
CA ARG A 39 -6.97 -9.72 7.79
C ARG A 39 -7.65 -10.44 6.63
N LEU A 40 -7.00 -11.46 6.08
CA LEU A 40 -7.48 -12.18 4.89
C LEU A 40 -8.77 -12.97 5.14
N GLN A 41 -9.00 -13.46 6.37
CA GLN A 41 -10.25 -14.14 6.76
C GLN A 41 -11.53 -13.33 6.52
N LYS A 42 -11.41 -12.00 6.41
CA LYS A 42 -12.55 -11.12 6.12
C LYS A 42 -12.86 -11.03 4.62
N ILE A 43 -11.86 -11.23 3.77
CA ILE A 43 -11.98 -11.09 2.33
C ILE A 43 -12.55 -12.41 1.77
N PRO A 44 -13.57 -12.41 0.90
CA PRO A 44 -14.03 -13.62 0.24
C PRO A 44 -12.91 -14.21 -0.63
N SER A 45 -12.61 -15.50 -0.49
CA SER A 45 -11.58 -16.17 -1.30
C SER A 45 -11.93 -16.22 -2.79
N ASN A 46 -13.23 -16.17 -3.11
CA ASN A 46 -13.75 -16.16 -4.48
C ASN A 46 -13.94 -14.74 -5.04
N LEU A 47 -13.41 -13.70 -4.39
CA LEU A 47 -13.61 -12.31 -4.81
C LEU A 47 -13.28 -12.10 -6.29
N VAL A 48 -12.17 -12.66 -6.77
CA VAL A 48 -11.72 -12.46 -8.15
C VAL A 48 -12.61 -13.15 -9.20
N LEU A 49 -13.37 -14.19 -8.82
CA LEU A 49 -14.33 -14.83 -9.73
C LEU A 49 -15.46 -13.88 -10.13
N SER A 50 -15.81 -12.92 -9.25
CA SER A 50 -16.81 -11.90 -9.56
C SER A 50 -16.37 -10.93 -10.66
N PHE A 51 -15.08 -10.89 -11.00
CA PHE A 51 -14.55 -9.97 -12.00
C PHE A 51 -14.80 -10.47 -13.44
N GLN A 52 -15.14 -11.75 -13.61
CA GLN A 52 -15.43 -12.38 -14.90
C GLN A 52 -14.29 -12.17 -15.92
N ARG A 53 -13.05 -12.50 -15.49
CA ARG A 53 -11.83 -12.39 -16.29
C ARG A 53 -11.03 -13.70 -16.21
N ASP A 54 -10.48 -14.13 -17.34
CA ASP A 54 -9.50 -15.23 -17.39
C ASP A 54 -8.12 -14.79 -16.88
N THR A 55 -7.82 -13.49 -16.91
CA THR A 55 -6.60 -12.91 -16.34
C THR A 55 -6.95 -11.72 -15.48
N VAL A 56 -6.61 -11.82 -14.19
CA VAL A 56 -6.87 -10.82 -13.15
C VAL A 56 -5.56 -10.14 -12.78
N LEU A 57 -5.49 -8.83 -12.97
CA LEU A 57 -4.34 -8.01 -12.60
C LEU A 57 -4.62 -7.25 -11.32
N CYS A 58 -3.76 -7.45 -10.32
CA CYS A 58 -3.84 -6.80 -9.02
C CYS A 58 -2.62 -5.91 -8.77
N LEU A 59 -2.84 -4.81 -8.06
CA LEU A 59 -1.80 -3.93 -7.53
C LEU A 59 -1.94 -3.81 -6.01
N ASP A 60 -0.90 -4.11 -5.26
CA ASP A 60 -0.85 -3.95 -3.81
C ASP A 60 0.06 -2.79 -3.40
N ILE A 61 -0.54 -1.70 -2.90
CA ILE A 61 0.15 -0.44 -2.60
C ILE A 61 0.58 -0.40 -1.14
N GLY A 62 1.90 -0.30 -0.94
CA GLY A 62 2.52 -0.38 0.39
C GLY A 62 2.64 -1.82 0.86
N CYS A 63 3.16 -2.70 -0.01
CA CYS A 63 3.25 -4.14 0.24
C CYS A 63 4.15 -4.50 1.45
N ASN A 64 4.95 -3.54 1.93
CA ASN A 64 5.92 -3.72 3.02
C ASN A 64 6.87 -4.88 2.67
N SER A 65 7.06 -5.87 3.56
CA SER A 65 7.88 -7.06 3.29
C SER A 65 7.16 -8.20 2.53
N GLY A 66 5.95 -7.95 2.01
CA GLY A 66 5.28 -8.83 1.05
C GLY A 66 4.47 -9.99 1.65
N GLU A 67 4.48 -10.21 2.97
CA GLU A 67 3.78 -11.35 3.59
C GLU A 67 2.27 -11.30 3.36
N LEU A 68 1.66 -10.11 3.39
CA LEU A 68 0.24 -9.96 3.07
C LEU A 68 -0.03 -10.12 1.57
N THR A 69 0.86 -9.65 0.70
CA THR A 69 0.73 -9.77 -0.75
C THR A 69 0.74 -11.24 -1.17
N GLN A 70 1.70 -12.02 -0.66
CA GLN A 70 1.76 -13.47 -0.89
C GLN A 70 0.58 -14.20 -0.27
N GLY A 71 0.18 -13.81 0.95
CA GLY A 71 -1.01 -14.36 1.60
C GLY A 71 -2.29 -14.07 0.82
N LEU A 72 -2.43 -12.86 0.27
CA LEU A 72 -3.55 -12.46 -0.57
C LEU A 72 -3.60 -13.29 -1.85
N TYR A 73 -2.46 -13.46 -2.52
CA TYR A 73 -2.37 -14.34 -3.69
C TYR A 73 -2.88 -15.75 -3.35
N SER A 74 -2.30 -16.39 -2.32
CA SER A 74 -2.72 -17.73 -1.89
C SER A 74 -4.20 -17.80 -1.53
N HIS A 75 -4.74 -16.76 -0.89
CA HIS A 75 -6.14 -16.69 -0.48
C HIS A 75 -7.11 -16.57 -1.65
N LEU A 76 -6.78 -15.73 -2.64
CA LEU A 76 -7.60 -15.51 -3.83
C LEU A 76 -7.50 -16.67 -4.84
N THR A 77 -6.40 -17.42 -4.84
CA THR A 77 -6.18 -18.54 -5.77
C THR A 77 -6.61 -19.89 -5.24
N LYS A 78 -6.91 -20.01 -3.94
CA LYS A 78 -7.16 -21.28 -3.25
C LYS A 78 -8.18 -22.21 -3.93
N ASN A 79 -9.22 -21.66 -4.55
CA ASN A 79 -10.32 -22.41 -5.15
C ASN A 79 -10.65 -21.91 -6.57
N LEU A 80 -9.65 -21.44 -7.32
CA LEU A 80 -9.87 -20.98 -8.69
C LEU A 80 -10.02 -22.16 -9.66
N GLU A 81 -10.84 -21.93 -10.68
CA GLU A 81 -10.92 -22.81 -11.84
C GLU A 81 -9.60 -22.75 -12.62
N SER A 82 -9.24 -23.80 -13.35
CA SER A 82 -7.93 -23.94 -14.01
C SER A 82 -7.67 -22.98 -15.17
N ASN A 83 -8.63 -22.11 -15.51
CA ASN A 83 -8.54 -21.11 -16.58
C ASN A 83 -8.38 -19.68 -16.08
N VAL A 84 -8.39 -19.43 -14.76
CA VAL A 84 -8.27 -18.07 -14.20
C VAL A 84 -6.87 -17.86 -13.63
N GLU A 85 -6.13 -16.96 -14.26
CA GLU A 85 -4.79 -16.55 -13.86
C GLU A 85 -4.82 -15.25 -13.05
N VAL A 86 -4.13 -15.23 -11.91
CA VAL A 86 -4.03 -14.04 -11.05
C VAL A 86 -2.57 -13.57 -11.01
N TYR A 87 -2.36 -12.28 -11.24
CA TYR A 87 -1.07 -11.62 -11.12
C TYR A 87 -1.16 -10.48 -10.11
N ILE A 88 -0.24 -10.42 -9.15
CA ILE A 88 -0.17 -9.34 -8.16
C ILE A 88 1.18 -8.62 -8.28
N MET A 89 1.14 -7.31 -8.52
CA MET A 89 2.29 -6.43 -8.37
C MET A 89 2.24 -5.77 -6.99
N GLY A 90 3.19 -6.08 -6.12
CA GLY A 90 3.42 -5.35 -4.87
C GLY A 90 4.35 -4.16 -5.09
N ILE A 91 3.97 -2.99 -4.61
CA ILE A 91 4.83 -1.80 -4.63
C ILE A 91 5.03 -1.24 -3.23
N ASP A 92 6.23 -0.73 -2.98
CA ASP A 92 6.59 -0.04 -1.75
C ASP A 92 7.63 1.05 -2.04
N LEU A 93 7.65 2.09 -1.21
CA LEU A 93 8.61 3.19 -1.33
C LEU A 93 10.02 2.74 -0.90
N ASP A 94 10.12 1.78 0.01
CA ASP A 94 11.39 1.34 0.60
C ASP A 94 12.04 0.21 -0.20
N GLU A 95 13.18 0.50 -0.82
CA GLU A 95 13.96 -0.46 -1.62
C GLU A 95 14.46 -1.66 -0.80
N THR A 96 14.74 -1.47 0.49
CA THR A 96 15.18 -2.56 1.38
C THR A 96 14.05 -3.55 1.62
N LEU A 97 12.82 -3.05 1.79
CA LEU A 97 11.64 -3.91 1.92
C LEU A 97 11.35 -4.65 0.60
N ILE A 98 11.47 -3.98 -0.54
CA ILE A 98 11.31 -4.61 -1.85
C ILE A 98 12.36 -5.69 -2.11
N THR A 99 13.61 -5.45 -1.72
CA THR A 99 14.67 -6.47 -1.81
C THR A 99 14.27 -7.72 -1.02
N ARG A 100 13.76 -7.56 0.20
CA ARG A 100 13.27 -8.69 1.01
C ARG A 100 12.05 -9.38 0.41
N CYS A 101 11.14 -8.62 -0.19
CA CYS A 101 10.00 -9.20 -0.90
C CYS A 101 10.47 -10.14 -2.01
N LYS A 102 11.47 -9.70 -2.80
CA LYS A 102 12.04 -10.51 -3.88
C LYS A 102 12.76 -11.75 -3.36
N GLU A 103 13.56 -11.62 -2.30
CA GLU A 103 14.29 -12.74 -1.67
C GLU A 103 13.36 -13.80 -1.05
N SER A 104 12.17 -13.41 -0.59
CA SER A 104 11.21 -14.29 0.10
C SER A 104 10.00 -14.68 -0.75
N ASN A 105 10.01 -14.36 -2.05
CA ASN A 105 8.89 -14.61 -2.94
C ASN A 105 8.81 -16.09 -3.32
N ILE A 106 7.77 -16.79 -2.88
CA ILE A 106 7.53 -18.20 -3.24
C ILE A 106 6.58 -18.36 -4.43
N TYR A 107 6.04 -17.27 -4.96
CA TYR A 107 5.08 -17.24 -6.07
C TYR A 107 5.65 -16.50 -7.28
N GLU A 108 6.92 -16.79 -7.62
CA GLU A 108 7.58 -16.22 -8.79
C GLU A 108 6.73 -16.41 -10.07
N GLY A 109 6.68 -15.37 -10.91
CA GLY A 109 5.84 -15.34 -12.11
C GLY A 109 4.42 -14.83 -11.88
N HIS A 110 3.83 -15.05 -10.70
CA HIS A 110 2.49 -14.55 -10.36
C HIS A 110 2.51 -13.35 -9.43
N VAL A 111 3.44 -13.31 -8.49
CA VAL A 111 3.66 -12.18 -7.60
C VAL A 111 4.98 -11.52 -7.95
N THR A 112 4.95 -10.21 -8.18
CA THR A 112 6.13 -9.41 -8.52
C THR A 112 6.23 -8.19 -7.62
N TYR A 113 7.44 -7.66 -7.43
CA TYR A 113 7.69 -6.54 -6.52
C TYR A 113 8.53 -5.45 -7.17
N GLN A 114 8.14 -4.20 -6.99
CA GLN A 114 8.87 -3.05 -7.51
C GLN A 114 8.92 -1.90 -6.49
N GLN A 115 10.08 -1.27 -6.39
CA GLN A 115 10.21 -0.03 -5.62
C GLN A 115 9.56 1.10 -6.43
N MET A 116 8.57 1.76 -5.83
CA MET A 116 7.82 2.85 -6.43
C MET A 116 7.30 3.81 -5.37
N ASP A 117 7.30 5.10 -5.68
CA ASP A 117 6.50 6.09 -4.97
C ASP A 117 5.18 6.30 -5.73
N ILE A 118 4.08 5.76 -5.20
CA ILE A 118 2.73 5.92 -5.79
C ILE A 118 2.31 7.39 -5.91
N MET A 119 2.93 8.30 -5.17
CA MET A 119 2.66 9.74 -5.26
C MET A 119 3.42 10.42 -6.41
N SER A 120 4.31 9.70 -7.11
CA SER A 120 5.13 10.23 -8.19
C SER A 120 4.56 9.93 -9.59
N ASN A 121 4.59 10.92 -10.48
CA ASN A 121 4.14 10.76 -11.87
C ASN A 121 4.91 9.68 -12.64
N SER A 122 6.20 9.50 -12.32
CA SER A 122 7.03 8.45 -12.92
C SER A 122 6.52 7.05 -12.59
N SER A 123 6.09 6.82 -11.35
CA SER A 123 5.52 5.52 -10.96
C SER A 123 4.16 5.30 -11.61
N ILE A 124 3.33 6.35 -11.75
CA ILE A 124 2.06 6.24 -12.47
C ILE A 124 2.30 5.82 -13.93
N LEU A 125 3.24 6.47 -14.62
CA LEU A 125 3.61 6.10 -15.99
C LEU A 125 4.13 4.65 -16.08
N GLN A 126 4.92 4.19 -15.12
CA GLN A 126 5.39 2.81 -15.07
C GLN A 126 4.25 1.80 -14.90
N LEU A 127 3.25 2.11 -14.07
CA LEU A 127 2.06 1.28 -13.90
C LEU A 127 1.20 1.25 -15.17
N GLU A 128 1.02 2.38 -15.84
CA GLU A 128 0.32 2.46 -17.13
C GLU A 128 1.05 1.62 -18.21
N LEU A 129 2.38 1.72 -18.28
CA LEU A 129 3.19 0.90 -19.18
C LEU A 129 3.11 -0.59 -18.85
N PHE A 130 2.99 -0.96 -17.58
CA PHE A 130 2.76 -2.35 -17.18
C PHE A 130 1.40 -2.84 -17.69
N LEU A 131 0.33 -2.07 -17.48
CA LEU A 131 -1.03 -2.42 -17.92
C LEU A 131 -1.12 -2.56 -19.45
N GLN A 132 -0.41 -1.72 -20.20
CA GLN A 132 -0.34 -1.79 -21.66
C GLN A 132 0.20 -3.14 -22.16
N LYS A 133 1.12 -3.80 -21.44
CA LYS A 133 1.63 -5.14 -21.80
C LYS A 133 0.54 -6.21 -21.81
N TYR A 134 -0.54 -5.98 -21.07
CA TYR A 134 -1.71 -6.86 -20.99
C TYR A 134 -2.90 -6.34 -21.81
N ASN A 135 -2.70 -5.30 -22.63
CA ASN A 135 -3.78 -4.57 -23.32
C ASN A 135 -4.87 -4.07 -22.36
N ARG A 136 -4.45 -3.57 -21.18
CA ARG A 136 -5.34 -3.03 -20.14
C ARG A 136 -5.05 -1.54 -19.93
N THR A 137 -6.06 -0.82 -19.44
CA THR A 137 -5.96 0.57 -19.00
C THR A 137 -6.09 0.72 -17.48
N GLU A 138 -6.51 -0.34 -16.80
CA GLU A 138 -6.71 -0.39 -15.35
C GLU A 138 -6.44 -1.80 -14.83
N PHE A 139 -6.05 -1.88 -13.55
CA PHE A 139 -6.01 -3.10 -12.76
C PHE A 139 -7.43 -3.56 -12.45
N ASP A 140 -7.63 -4.87 -12.35
CA ASP A 140 -8.90 -5.44 -11.89
C ASP A 140 -9.09 -5.13 -10.40
N LEU A 141 -8.04 -5.24 -9.57
CA LEU A 141 -8.09 -4.94 -8.14
C LEU A 141 -6.88 -4.13 -7.70
N ILE A 142 -7.12 -3.02 -7.01
CA ILE A 142 -6.08 -2.32 -6.24
C ILE A 142 -6.35 -2.54 -4.76
N THR A 143 -5.34 -3.01 -4.03
CA THR A 143 -5.36 -3.11 -2.58
C THR A 143 -4.53 -2.02 -1.92
N CYS A 144 -5.05 -1.50 -0.80
CA CYS A 144 -4.36 -0.49 0.01
C CYS A 144 -4.59 -0.80 1.48
N PHE A 145 -3.73 -1.65 2.05
CA PHE A 145 -3.87 -2.11 3.42
C PHE A 145 -3.09 -1.23 4.38
N SER A 146 -3.78 -0.38 5.16
CA SER A 146 -3.12 0.46 6.15
C SER A 146 -2.00 1.37 5.58
N THR A 147 -2.22 1.94 4.39
CA THR A 147 -1.28 2.87 3.76
C THR A 147 -1.81 4.31 3.72
N THR A 148 -3.14 4.49 3.64
CA THR A 148 -3.79 5.82 3.50
C THR A 148 -3.36 6.84 4.56
N MET A 149 -3.19 6.44 5.82
CA MET A 149 -2.70 7.34 6.88
C MET A 149 -1.30 7.88 6.59
N TRP A 150 -0.39 7.05 6.10
CA TRP A 150 1.00 7.45 5.86
C TRP A 150 1.09 8.42 4.69
N ILE A 151 0.28 8.21 3.65
CA ILE A 151 0.13 9.17 2.55
C ILE A 151 -0.40 10.50 3.09
N HIS A 152 -1.48 10.46 3.88
CA HIS A 152 -2.10 11.66 4.42
C HIS A 152 -1.16 12.44 5.36
N LEU A 153 -0.43 11.74 6.23
CA LEU A 153 0.53 12.34 7.15
C LEU A 153 1.70 13.04 6.44
N ASN A 154 2.14 12.51 5.30
CA ASN A 154 3.31 13.04 4.58
C ASN A 154 2.95 14.04 3.47
N HIS A 155 1.75 13.96 2.89
CA HIS A 155 1.35 14.79 1.75
C HIS A 155 0.09 15.65 2.00
N GLY A 156 -0.46 15.60 3.22
CA GLY A 156 -1.63 16.40 3.61
C GLY A 156 -2.92 15.98 2.92
N ASP A 157 -3.98 16.76 3.13
CA ASP A 157 -5.31 16.50 2.54
C ASP A 157 -5.23 16.46 1.01
N THR A 158 -4.43 17.34 0.39
CA THR A 158 -4.20 17.38 -1.05
C THR A 158 -3.58 16.08 -1.54
N GLY A 159 -2.56 15.57 -0.87
CA GLY A 159 -1.95 14.30 -1.23
C GLY A 159 -2.90 13.11 -1.10
N LEU A 160 -3.70 13.07 -0.03
CA LEU A 160 -4.72 12.03 0.12
C LEU A 160 -5.74 12.11 -1.02
N ASN A 161 -6.22 13.30 -1.39
CA ASN A 161 -7.15 13.48 -2.50
C ASN A 161 -6.56 13.05 -3.85
N SER A 162 -5.33 13.48 -4.15
CA SER A 162 -4.63 13.10 -5.38
C SER A 162 -4.41 11.58 -5.45
N PHE A 163 -4.03 10.95 -4.34
CA PHE A 163 -3.90 9.50 -4.26
C PHE A 163 -5.20 8.78 -4.60
N LEU A 164 -6.33 9.21 -4.00
CA LEU A 164 -7.65 8.61 -4.25
C LEU A 164 -8.12 8.82 -5.69
N GLN A 165 -7.81 9.98 -6.27
CA GLN A 165 -8.05 10.24 -7.69
C GLN A 165 -7.23 9.32 -8.59
N VAL A 166 -5.96 9.07 -8.27
CA VAL A 166 -5.10 8.20 -9.06
C VAL A 166 -5.59 6.76 -9.01
N ILE A 167 -5.82 6.20 -7.81
CA ILE A 167 -6.24 4.80 -7.70
C ILE A 167 -7.64 4.57 -8.27
N SER A 168 -8.55 5.55 -8.22
CA SER A 168 -9.87 5.42 -8.83
C SER A 168 -9.83 5.34 -10.36
N LYS A 169 -8.80 5.89 -11.00
CA LYS A 169 -8.57 5.76 -12.45
C LYS A 169 -7.80 4.50 -12.82
N LEU A 170 -6.87 4.08 -11.97
CA LEU A 170 -6.02 2.92 -12.25
C LEU A 170 -6.65 1.58 -11.88
N GLY A 171 -7.77 1.56 -11.15
CA GLY A 171 -8.34 0.33 -10.61
C GLY A 171 -9.85 0.23 -10.80
N LYS A 172 -10.31 -0.93 -11.28
CA LYS A 172 -11.73 -1.26 -11.37
C LYS A 172 -12.35 -1.39 -9.99
N PHE A 173 -11.77 -2.27 -9.16
CA PHE A 173 -12.12 -2.47 -7.75
C PHE A 173 -11.02 -1.93 -6.83
N LEU A 174 -11.42 -1.27 -5.74
CA LEU A 174 -10.50 -0.78 -4.71
C LEU A 174 -10.82 -1.42 -3.37
N LEU A 175 -9.89 -2.18 -2.81
CA LEU A 175 -9.99 -2.76 -1.48
C LEU A 175 -9.11 -1.98 -0.49
N LEU A 176 -9.74 -1.15 0.33
CA LEU A 176 -9.07 -0.18 1.20
C LEU A 176 -9.27 -0.54 2.69
N GLU A 177 -8.17 -0.53 3.45
CA GLU A 177 -8.17 -0.62 4.92
C GLU A 177 -7.66 0.71 5.51
N PRO A 178 -8.53 1.73 5.67
CA PRO A 178 -8.11 3.00 6.25
C PRO A 178 -7.82 2.89 7.74
N GLN A 179 -6.77 3.58 8.20
CA GLN A 179 -6.53 3.72 9.63
C GLN A 179 -7.33 4.88 10.21
N GLU A 180 -7.89 4.65 11.40
CA GLU A 180 -8.59 5.66 12.17
C GLU A 180 -7.67 6.74 12.73
N TRP A 181 -8.25 7.89 13.09
CA TRP A 181 -7.57 9.06 13.66
C TRP A 181 -6.70 8.75 14.89
N LYS A 182 -7.07 7.75 15.71
CA LYS A 182 -6.26 7.30 16.85
C LYS A 182 -4.85 6.85 16.42
N SER A 183 -4.73 6.26 15.23
CA SER A 183 -3.45 5.83 14.67
C SER A 183 -2.54 7.01 14.29
N TYR A 184 -3.12 8.14 13.84
CA TYR A 184 -2.38 9.37 13.54
C TYR A 184 -1.74 9.94 14.82
N LYS A 185 -2.51 10.00 15.91
CA LYS A 185 -1.99 10.44 17.22
C LYS A 185 -0.88 9.52 17.72
N SER A 186 -1.02 8.21 17.53
CA SER A 186 0.03 7.23 17.87
C SER A 186 1.29 7.41 17.03
N ALA A 187 1.17 7.72 15.73
CA ALA A 187 2.30 8.03 14.88
C ALA A 187 3.03 9.30 15.34
N LEU A 188 2.32 10.38 15.64
CA LEU A 188 2.90 11.60 16.20
C LEU A 188 3.65 11.34 17.50
N ARG A 189 3.00 10.68 18.47
CA ARG A 189 3.62 10.33 19.77
C ARG A 189 4.90 9.51 19.58
N ARG A 190 4.92 8.62 18.58
CA ARG A 190 6.11 7.83 18.24
C ARG A 190 7.26 8.71 17.75
N MET A 191 6.99 9.64 16.82
CA MET A 191 8.02 10.56 16.33
C MET A 191 8.59 11.43 17.45
N THR A 192 7.72 11.97 18.33
CA THR A 192 8.14 12.75 19.50
C THR A 192 9.02 11.93 20.44
N ARG A 193 8.60 10.70 20.79
CA ARG A 193 9.36 9.82 21.69
C ARG A 193 10.74 9.44 21.15
N LEU A 194 10.87 9.34 19.83
CA LEU A 194 12.14 9.02 19.16
C LEU A 194 12.97 10.26 18.82
N ASN A 195 12.55 11.46 19.25
CA ASN A 195 13.19 12.72 18.94
C ASN A 195 13.40 12.94 17.42
N ARG A 196 12.38 12.60 16.62
CA ARG A 196 12.36 12.76 15.16
C ARG A 196 11.40 13.88 14.77
N GLU A 197 11.49 14.32 13.51
CA GLU A 197 10.59 15.33 12.96
C GLU A 197 9.12 14.91 13.14
N ALA A 198 8.37 15.76 13.85
CA ALA A 198 6.97 15.51 14.16
C ALA A 198 6.07 15.62 12.91
N PHE A 199 4.92 14.96 12.96
CA PHE A 199 3.85 15.23 12.00
C PHE A 199 3.07 16.48 12.42
N THR A 200 2.71 17.34 11.48
CA THR A 200 1.91 18.56 11.73
C THR A 200 0.43 18.24 11.62
N LEU A 201 -0.11 17.50 12.60
CA LEU A 201 -1.51 17.06 12.59
C LEU A 201 -2.49 18.23 12.52
N GLU A 202 -2.15 19.37 13.10
CA GLU A 202 -2.95 20.60 13.07
C GLU A 202 -3.24 21.12 11.66
N LYS A 203 -2.38 20.81 10.68
CA LYS A 203 -2.58 21.20 9.27
C LYS A 203 -3.56 20.30 8.52
N LEU A 204 -3.82 19.10 9.02
CA LEU A 204 -4.73 18.14 8.37
C LEU A 204 -6.18 18.49 8.72
N LYS A 205 -7.00 18.76 7.71
CA LYS A 205 -8.42 19.10 7.89
C LYS A 205 -9.27 17.83 8.00
N THR A 206 -8.92 16.80 7.24
CA THR A 206 -9.63 15.53 7.22
C THR A 206 -9.35 14.75 8.49
N ARG A 207 -10.39 14.51 9.30
CA ARG A 207 -10.29 13.72 10.55
C ARG A 207 -11.04 12.41 10.47
N ASP A 208 -12.19 12.41 9.79
CA ASP A 208 -12.96 11.21 9.47
C ASP A 208 -12.49 10.64 8.13
N ILE A 209 -11.52 9.73 8.18
CA ILE A 209 -10.88 9.17 6.99
C ILE A 209 -11.86 8.32 6.19
N VAL A 210 -12.75 7.57 6.86
CA VAL A 210 -13.71 6.68 6.18
C VAL A 210 -14.74 7.51 5.43
N HIS A 211 -15.31 8.53 6.09
CA HIS A 211 -16.25 9.42 5.43
C HIS A 211 -15.61 10.15 4.24
N HIS A 212 -14.38 10.62 4.39
CA HIS A 212 -13.64 11.29 3.32
C HIS A 212 -13.38 10.39 2.12
N LEU A 213 -12.98 9.13 2.36
CA LEU A 213 -12.82 8.13 1.30
C LEU A 213 -14.12 7.95 0.50
N LEU A 214 -15.25 7.79 1.20
CA LEU A 214 -16.57 7.64 0.58
C LEU A 214 -16.90 8.86 -0.30
N GLN A 215 -16.67 10.07 0.21
CA GLN A 215 -16.97 11.30 -0.53
C GLN A 215 -16.08 11.47 -1.78
N VAL A 216 -14.77 11.33 -1.63
CA VAL A 216 -13.81 11.57 -2.72
C VAL A 216 -13.94 10.49 -3.80
N LEU A 217 -14.06 9.21 -3.41
CA LEU A 217 -14.20 8.13 -4.39
C LEU A 217 -15.52 8.22 -5.16
N ALA A 218 -16.62 8.63 -4.51
CA ALA A 218 -17.90 8.87 -5.20
C ALA A 218 -17.80 9.98 -6.26
N GLN A 219 -16.99 11.02 -6.02
CA GLN A 219 -16.74 12.09 -7.02
C GLN A 219 -16.01 11.55 -8.26
N TYR A 220 -15.24 10.47 -8.11
CA TYR A 220 -14.55 9.77 -9.20
C TYR A 220 -15.30 8.52 -9.66
N GLY A 221 -16.61 8.44 -9.41
CA GLY A 221 -17.48 7.38 -9.92
C GLY A 221 -17.28 6.02 -9.24
N LYS A 222 -16.66 5.97 -8.06
CA LYS A 222 -16.47 4.75 -7.28
C LYS A 222 -17.35 4.76 -6.02
N ASP A 223 -18.38 3.93 -6.00
CA ASP A 223 -19.27 3.77 -4.85
C ASP A 223 -18.81 2.61 -3.95
N LYS A 224 -19.13 2.71 -2.65
CA LYS A 224 -18.89 1.62 -1.70
C LYS A 224 -19.78 0.43 -2.05
N HIS A 225 -19.16 -0.65 -2.50
CA HIS A 225 -19.84 -1.90 -2.81
C HIS A 225 -20.10 -2.71 -1.55
N GLN A 226 -19.05 -2.95 -0.74
CA GLN A 226 -19.13 -3.84 0.41
C GLN A 226 -18.20 -3.41 1.55
N CYS A 227 -18.59 -3.77 2.77
CA CYS A 227 -17.69 -3.77 3.93
C CYS A 227 -17.50 -5.23 4.35
N PHE A 228 -16.26 -5.71 4.34
CA PHE A 228 -15.90 -7.08 4.73
C PHE A 228 -15.77 -7.26 6.25
N GLY A 229 -16.13 -6.23 7.01
CA GLY A 229 -16.07 -6.20 8.46
C GLY A 229 -14.75 -5.66 8.98
N GLU A 230 -14.57 -5.81 10.30
CA GLU A 230 -13.47 -5.20 11.05
C GLU A 230 -12.41 -6.25 11.43
N THR A 231 -11.14 -5.88 11.28
CA THR A 231 -10.00 -6.67 11.75
C THR A 231 -9.90 -6.65 13.28
N SER A 232 -9.10 -7.53 13.87
CA SER A 232 -8.94 -7.59 15.33
C SER A 232 -8.32 -6.34 15.97
N TRP A 233 -7.77 -5.42 15.18
CA TRP A 233 -7.23 -4.13 15.65
C TRP A 233 -8.13 -2.94 15.31
N GLY A 234 -9.39 -3.20 14.97
CA GLY A 234 -10.40 -2.16 14.80
C GLY A 234 -10.30 -1.41 13.47
N ARG A 235 -9.99 -2.10 12.37
CA ARG A 235 -9.98 -1.48 11.03
C ARG A 235 -10.93 -2.21 10.10
N SER A 236 -11.80 -1.45 9.45
CA SER A 236 -12.74 -1.99 8.47
C SER A 236 -12.08 -2.13 7.10
N LEU A 237 -12.48 -3.17 6.36
CA LEU A 237 -12.09 -3.43 4.98
C LEU A 237 -13.24 -3.05 4.05
N PHE A 238 -13.00 -2.06 3.18
CA PHE A 238 -14.00 -1.54 2.25
C PHE A 238 -13.66 -1.88 0.82
N LEU A 239 -14.61 -2.47 0.10
CA LEU A 239 -14.54 -2.67 -1.34
C LEU A 239 -15.34 -1.58 -2.04
N PHE A 240 -14.71 -0.87 -2.97
CA PHE A 240 -15.31 0.11 -3.85
C PHE A 240 -15.26 -0.40 -5.29
N GLN A 241 -16.24 -0.03 -6.10
CA GLN A 241 -16.31 -0.35 -7.52
C GLN A 241 -16.98 0.79 -8.28
N GLU A 242 -17.01 0.71 -9.61
CA GLU A 242 -17.74 1.68 -10.43
C GLU A 242 -19.23 1.77 -10.06
N LYS A 243 -19.74 3.00 -10.04
CA LYS A 243 -21.14 3.27 -9.88
C LYS A 243 -21.94 2.67 -11.05
N ILE A 244 -22.88 1.79 -10.72
CA ILE A 244 -23.83 1.19 -11.67
C ILE A 244 -24.90 2.22 -12.04
#